data_AF-A0A9E4BYI4-F1
#
_entry.id   AF-A0A9E4BYI4-F1
#
_cell.length_a   1.000
_cell.length_b   1.000
_cell.length_c   1.000
_cell.angle_alpha   90.00
_cell.angle_beta   90.00
_cell.angle_gamma   90.00
#
_symmetry.space_group_name_H-M   'P 1'
#
loop_
_entity.id
_entity.type
_entity.pdbx_description
1 polymer ?
#
loop_
_entity_poly.entity_id
_entity_poly.type
_entity_poly.pdbx_seq_one_letter_code
_entity_poly.pdbx_strand_id
1 'polypeptide(L)'
;MRINAKVAILAFAVLGGIAGFCSHGAAQENWWRLGGEGGVSWTEVADFSLMTDDSTAAGALQPFELKPDENLLPRLGPWQPFRFTFDPVYHPGHPRLWLGHGNFLLKSRDENLGNYGILYQANLLVFVDGDPATYVERRDEVADPRSRPPSGSSFYYTIDMGAQVPVERFVFYPPEGVSPDSDQPFRLNYVLKSFSLTAREDEGGIMEEEMARGFRWRGAGFCCPLENQLAYRQANRDSVTEVRFPLQNLRYLRLLEVPDGVTLDGQPIVVQSAYAEMEVYGRGFAPTATWESQIVDLGREANFGRVVFEVSKWRKDGEQLVALADGPVRVQVEIRTGRDDTPTAYFGFDDLGAHVEVTKKQWERLTSSVPRATLISSISRLEARGATVPTVGFREKLEFLVGATRGVGAAPAPAVGALLSAAGAAKDGCVL
;
A
#
# COMPACT_ATOMS: atom_id res chain seq x y z
N MET A 1 36.47 37.87 -74.39
CA MET A 1 35.92 37.44 -73.09
C MET A 1 36.52 36.09 -72.74
N ARG A 2 36.97 35.98 -71.49
CA ARG A 2 37.79 34.93 -70.83
C ARG A 2 37.31 33.49 -71.07
N ILE A 3 38.06 32.39 -70.91
CA ILE A 3 39.47 31.99 -70.71
C ILE A 3 39.45 30.46 -70.98
N ASN A 4 40.53 29.92 -71.57
CA ASN A 4 40.76 28.48 -71.80
C ASN A 4 40.89 27.68 -70.48
N ALA A 5 40.43 26.42 -70.48
CA ALA A 5 40.95 25.40 -69.58
C ALA A 5 41.12 24.07 -70.34
N LYS A 6 42.39 23.71 -70.59
CA LYS A 6 42.81 22.35 -70.97
C LYS A 6 43.13 21.56 -69.69
N VAL A 7 42.84 20.27 -69.80
CA VAL A 7 43.03 19.16 -68.87
C VAL A 7 44.49 18.99 -68.40
N ALA A 8 44.68 18.60 -67.13
CA ALA A 8 45.79 17.74 -66.71
C ALA A 8 45.47 17.00 -65.39
N ILE A 9 45.66 15.68 -65.41
CA ILE A 9 45.71 14.77 -64.27
C ILE A 9 47.10 14.86 -63.65
N LEU A 10 47.23 14.85 -62.32
CA LEU A 10 48.47 14.46 -61.65
C LEU A 10 48.20 13.82 -60.28
N ALA A 11 48.86 12.69 -60.02
CA ALA A 11 48.87 11.94 -58.78
C ALA A 11 50.04 12.37 -57.88
N PHE A 12 49.88 12.32 -56.55
CA PHE A 12 50.94 12.20 -55.51
C PHE A 12 50.26 11.60 -54.26
N ALA A 13 50.56 10.36 -53.86
CA ALA A 13 51.69 9.87 -53.07
C ALA A 13 51.53 10.04 -51.53
N VAL A 14 51.72 8.91 -50.85
CA VAL A 14 51.65 8.57 -49.42
C VAL A 14 52.55 9.43 -48.54
N LEU A 15 52.12 9.75 -47.31
CA LEU A 15 52.99 9.80 -46.11
C LEU A 15 52.21 9.93 -44.79
N GLY A 16 52.38 8.91 -43.93
CA GLY A 16 52.62 8.98 -42.50
C GLY A 16 51.78 9.92 -41.62
N GLY A 17 50.93 9.32 -40.79
CA GLY A 17 50.35 10.00 -39.63
C GLY A 17 49.45 9.08 -38.83
N ILE A 18 50.01 8.10 -38.13
CA ILE A 18 49.35 7.52 -36.95
C ILE A 18 49.36 8.63 -35.89
N ALA A 19 48.45 9.58 -36.02
CA ALA A 19 48.00 10.33 -34.87
C ALA A 19 47.10 9.37 -34.11
N GLY A 20 47.68 8.70 -33.13
CA GLY A 20 46.92 8.14 -32.03
C GLY A 20 46.14 9.30 -31.42
N PHE A 21 44.92 9.51 -31.89
CA PHE A 21 43.91 10.18 -31.11
C PHE A 21 43.74 9.29 -29.88
N CYS A 22 44.45 9.62 -28.81
CA CYS A 22 43.92 9.42 -27.48
C CYS A 22 42.60 10.18 -27.46
N SER A 23 41.53 9.52 -27.92
CA SER A 23 40.18 9.85 -27.50
C SER A 23 40.24 9.74 -25.99
N HIS A 24 40.45 10.88 -25.34
CA HIS A 24 40.07 11.03 -23.96
C HIS A 24 38.61 10.63 -23.98
N GLY A 25 38.31 9.44 -23.46
CA GLY A 25 36.94 9.01 -23.26
C GLY A 25 36.34 10.06 -22.35
N ALA A 26 35.66 11.04 -22.94
CA ALA A 26 34.77 11.89 -22.19
C ALA A 26 33.83 10.91 -21.50
N ALA A 27 33.86 10.88 -20.18
CA ALA A 27 32.86 10.14 -19.42
C ALA A 27 31.52 10.58 -20.00
N GLN A 28 30.82 9.65 -20.65
CA GLN A 28 29.59 9.97 -21.35
C GLN A 28 28.51 10.19 -20.28
N GLU A 29 28.44 11.42 -19.79
CA GLU A 29 27.38 11.88 -18.90
C GLU A 29 26.08 11.89 -19.68
N ASN A 30 25.28 10.84 -19.50
CA ASN A 30 23.92 10.79 -19.99
C ASN A 30 22.99 11.10 -18.83
N TRP A 31 22.09 12.06 -19.04
CA TRP A 31 21.03 12.37 -18.11
C TRP A 31 19.85 11.44 -18.38
N TRP A 32 19.49 10.66 -17.36
CA TRP A 32 18.20 10.01 -17.31
C TRP A 32 17.25 10.89 -16.49
N ARG A 33 16.05 11.13 -17.02
CA ARG A 33 15.08 12.06 -16.43
C ARG A 33 13.73 11.39 -16.30
N LEU A 34 13.15 11.52 -15.11
CA LEU A 34 11.79 11.14 -14.79
C LEU A 34 10.95 12.41 -14.63
N GLY A 35 9.81 12.46 -15.30
CA GLY A 35 8.98 13.65 -15.41
C GLY A 35 9.61 14.78 -16.24
N GLY A 36 8.91 15.91 -16.27
CA GLY A 36 9.28 17.10 -17.02
C GLY A 36 9.28 16.92 -18.55
N GLU A 37 9.59 18.00 -19.25
CA GLU A 37 9.71 17.98 -20.71
C GLU A 37 10.86 17.05 -21.15
N GLY A 38 10.54 16.09 -22.02
CA GLY A 38 11.49 15.12 -22.59
C GLY A 38 11.94 14.01 -21.64
N GLY A 39 11.40 13.94 -20.41
CA GLY A 39 11.64 12.82 -19.49
C GLY A 39 10.65 11.67 -19.68
N VAL A 40 10.95 10.55 -19.03
CA VAL A 40 10.03 9.40 -18.93
C VAL A 40 8.82 9.79 -18.09
N SER A 41 7.62 9.33 -18.44
CA SER A 41 6.42 9.64 -17.67
C SER A 41 6.44 8.97 -16.29
N TRP A 42 5.92 9.65 -15.26
CA TRP A 42 5.71 9.05 -13.93
C TRP A 42 4.78 7.84 -14.00
N THR A 43 3.69 7.93 -14.75
CA THR A 43 2.71 6.84 -14.87
C THR A 43 3.31 5.61 -15.55
N GLU A 44 4.14 5.82 -16.57
CA GLU A 44 4.69 4.73 -17.41
C GLU A 44 5.62 3.79 -16.62
N VAL A 45 6.26 4.31 -15.57
CA VAL A 45 7.18 3.54 -14.73
C VAL A 45 6.67 3.37 -13.32
N ALA A 46 5.40 3.68 -13.03
CA ALA A 46 4.83 3.48 -11.70
C ALA A 46 4.59 1.98 -11.43
N ASP A 47 5.05 1.49 -10.27
CA ASP A 47 4.68 0.18 -9.74
C ASP A 47 3.59 0.32 -8.67
N PHE A 48 3.75 1.30 -7.79
CA PHE A 48 2.80 1.59 -6.74
C PHE A 48 2.59 3.10 -6.58
N SER A 49 1.34 3.49 -6.34
CA SER A 49 0.93 4.87 -6.12
C SER A 49 -0.20 4.91 -5.10
N LEU A 50 -0.03 5.76 -4.08
CA LEU A 50 -1.03 5.99 -3.05
C LEU A 50 -1.12 7.47 -2.74
N MET A 51 -2.32 8.04 -2.91
CA MET A 51 -2.59 9.46 -2.72
C MET A 51 -1.70 10.38 -3.57
N THR A 52 -1.20 9.92 -4.73
CA THR A 52 -0.43 10.76 -5.67
C THR A 52 -1.20 11.02 -6.95
N ASP A 53 -0.85 12.12 -7.60
CA ASP A 53 -1.36 12.58 -8.87
C ASP A 53 -0.18 13.08 -9.72
N ASP A 54 -0.10 12.57 -10.94
CA ASP A 54 0.90 12.90 -11.96
C ASP A 54 0.28 13.53 -13.22
N SER A 55 -1.03 13.81 -13.18
CA SER A 55 -1.82 14.21 -14.33
C SER A 55 -2.20 15.70 -14.32
N THR A 56 -2.46 16.27 -13.13
CA THR A 56 -2.89 17.69 -13.02
C THR A 56 -1.76 18.67 -13.34
N ALA A 57 -0.52 18.33 -12.96
CA ALA A 57 0.67 19.14 -13.21
C ALA A 57 1.61 18.39 -14.15
N ALA A 58 1.59 18.75 -15.43
CA ALA A 58 2.33 18.04 -16.48
C ALA A 58 3.82 17.89 -16.11
N GLY A 59 4.30 16.64 -16.06
CA GLY A 59 5.68 16.30 -15.77
C GLY A 59 6.07 16.36 -14.28
N ALA A 60 5.15 16.67 -13.37
CA ALA A 60 5.39 16.69 -11.93
C ALA A 60 4.54 15.63 -11.22
N LEU A 61 5.02 15.21 -10.05
CA LEU A 61 4.27 14.37 -9.12
C LEU A 61 3.84 15.23 -7.93
N GLN A 62 2.59 15.10 -7.50
CA GLN A 62 2.05 15.81 -6.35
C GLN A 62 1.08 14.95 -5.56
N PRO A 63 0.76 15.30 -4.29
CA PRO A 63 -0.34 14.67 -3.58
C PRO A 63 -1.67 14.91 -4.29
N PHE A 64 -2.51 13.89 -4.31
CA PHE A 64 -3.85 13.95 -4.85
C PHE A 64 -4.76 14.83 -3.98
N GLU A 65 -5.52 15.75 -4.60
CA GLU A 65 -6.48 16.61 -3.91
C GLU A 65 -7.87 15.94 -3.78
N LEU A 66 -8.27 15.70 -2.53
CA LEU A 66 -9.61 15.26 -2.16
C LEU A 66 -10.62 16.38 -2.37
N LYS A 67 -11.69 16.07 -3.12
CA LYS A 67 -12.84 16.94 -3.29
C LYS A 67 -14.01 16.48 -2.43
N PRO A 68 -14.78 17.42 -1.83
CA PRO A 68 -15.85 17.09 -0.88
C PRO A 68 -17.03 16.30 -1.48
N ASP A 69 -17.18 16.36 -2.80
CA ASP A 69 -18.26 15.75 -3.59
C ASP A 69 -17.81 14.51 -4.40
N GLU A 70 -16.55 14.11 -4.32
CA GLU A 70 -16.02 12.92 -5.01
C GLU A 70 -15.77 11.77 -4.02
N ASN A 71 -16.29 10.57 -4.33
CA ASN A 71 -16.01 9.38 -3.54
C ASN A 71 -14.53 8.99 -3.71
N LEU A 72 -13.83 8.86 -2.59
CA LEU A 72 -12.43 8.48 -2.55
C LEU A 72 -12.20 7.02 -2.95
N LEU A 73 -13.05 6.10 -2.50
CA LEU A 73 -12.71 4.68 -2.48
C LEU A 73 -12.43 4.07 -3.88
N PRO A 74 -13.18 4.39 -4.94
CA PRO A 74 -12.90 3.90 -6.30
C PRO A 74 -11.59 4.43 -6.89
N ARG A 75 -11.03 5.49 -6.30
CA ARG A 75 -9.77 6.10 -6.72
C ARG A 75 -8.55 5.46 -6.05
N LEU A 76 -8.79 4.63 -5.04
CA LEU A 76 -7.74 3.87 -4.38
C LEU A 76 -7.56 2.53 -5.08
N GLY A 77 -6.36 1.98 -4.99
CA GLY A 77 -6.07 0.65 -5.51
C GLY A 77 -4.57 0.41 -5.64
N PRO A 78 -4.13 -0.84 -5.82
CA PRO A 78 -4.97 -2.04 -5.91
C PRO A 78 -5.56 -2.47 -4.55
N TRP A 79 -6.85 -2.83 -4.53
CA TRP A 79 -7.56 -3.26 -3.32
C TRP A 79 -7.31 -4.72 -2.95
N GLN A 80 -7.31 -5.00 -1.64
CA GLN A 80 -7.13 -6.35 -1.10
C GLN A 80 -8.36 -6.77 -0.26
N PRO A 81 -8.94 -7.97 -0.50
CA PRO A 81 -10.17 -8.41 0.16
C PRO A 81 -9.93 -9.10 1.52
N PHE A 82 -8.68 -9.09 2.02
CA PHE A 82 -8.30 -9.78 3.23
C PHE A 82 -7.60 -8.83 4.20
N ARG A 83 -7.91 -9.00 5.49
CA ARG A 83 -7.19 -8.35 6.59
C ARG A 83 -5.70 -8.67 6.53
N PHE A 84 -5.38 -9.97 6.46
CA PHE A 84 -4.04 -10.49 6.25
C PHE A 84 -4.00 -11.07 4.86
N THR A 85 -3.41 -10.31 3.94
CA THR A 85 -3.30 -10.75 2.56
C THR A 85 -2.13 -11.71 2.40
N PHE A 86 -2.35 -12.70 1.54
CA PHE A 86 -1.36 -13.66 1.09
C PHE A 86 -0.86 -13.31 -0.31
N ASP A 87 -1.31 -12.18 -0.85
CA ASP A 87 -0.92 -11.69 -2.16
C ASP A 87 0.57 -11.31 -2.11
N PRO A 88 1.43 -11.96 -2.90
CA PRO A 88 2.86 -11.66 -2.93
C PRO A 88 3.18 -10.26 -3.43
N VAL A 89 2.25 -9.60 -4.14
CA VAL A 89 2.41 -8.21 -4.57
C VAL A 89 1.82 -7.21 -3.59
N TYR A 90 1.36 -7.65 -2.41
CA TYR A 90 0.91 -6.72 -1.39
C TYR A 90 2.07 -5.97 -0.73
N HIS A 91 1.89 -4.66 -0.61
CA HIS A 91 2.76 -3.79 0.16
C HIS A 91 1.96 -3.06 1.25
N PRO A 92 2.59 -2.75 2.41
CA PRO A 92 2.00 -1.85 3.38
C PRO A 92 1.58 -0.54 2.71
N GLY A 93 0.31 -0.17 2.85
CA GLY A 93 -0.29 0.97 2.16
C GLY A 93 -1.26 0.61 1.04
N HIS A 94 -1.31 -0.66 0.60
CA HIS A 94 -2.41 -1.10 -0.25
C HIS A 94 -3.73 -1.00 0.53
N PRO A 95 -4.79 -0.42 -0.06
CA PRO A 95 -6.08 -0.35 0.59
C PRO A 95 -6.70 -1.75 0.73
N ARG A 96 -7.44 -1.97 1.81
CA ARG A 96 -8.01 -3.28 2.16
C ARG A 96 -9.46 -3.15 2.60
N LEU A 97 -10.27 -4.13 2.25
CA LEU A 97 -11.64 -4.25 2.73
C LEU A 97 -11.89 -5.70 3.16
N TRP A 98 -12.32 -5.89 4.41
CA TRP A 98 -12.64 -7.22 4.93
C TRP A 98 -13.86 -7.22 5.85
N LEU A 99 -14.49 -8.39 5.96
CA LEU A 99 -15.58 -8.64 6.90
C LEU A 99 -15.04 -9.33 8.16
N GLY A 100 -15.59 -8.95 9.31
CA GLY A 100 -15.35 -9.58 10.59
C GLY A 100 -13.87 -9.65 10.96
N HIS A 101 -13.46 -10.79 11.51
CA HIS A 101 -12.08 -11.02 11.97
C HIS A 101 -11.06 -11.17 10.83
N GLY A 102 -11.53 -11.14 9.58
CA GLY A 102 -10.77 -11.39 8.36
C GLY A 102 -11.48 -12.46 7.55
N ASN A 103 -11.54 -12.32 6.23
CA ASN A 103 -12.13 -13.28 5.30
C ASN A 103 -11.29 -14.60 5.24
N PHE A 104 -11.06 -15.27 6.37
CA PHE A 104 -10.22 -16.46 6.42
C PHE A 104 -11.01 -17.71 6.01
N LEU A 105 -10.43 -18.47 5.06
CA LEU A 105 -10.92 -19.79 4.63
C LEU A 105 -10.50 -20.94 5.54
N LEU A 106 -9.80 -20.68 6.65
CA LEU A 106 -9.26 -21.73 7.51
C LEU A 106 -10.25 -22.03 8.65
N LYS A 107 -10.80 -23.25 8.65
CA LYS A 107 -11.24 -23.89 9.89
C LYS A 107 -10.03 -23.96 10.81
N SER A 108 -9.96 -23.06 11.79
CA SER A 108 -9.04 -23.26 12.90
C SER A 108 -9.38 -24.60 13.55
N ARG A 109 -8.39 -25.51 13.61
CA ARG A 109 -8.48 -26.75 14.38
C ARG A 109 -8.33 -26.49 15.88
N ASP A 110 -7.92 -25.28 16.24
CA ASP A 110 -7.87 -24.79 17.61
C ASP A 110 -9.25 -24.27 18.01
N GLU A 111 -9.91 -25.05 18.86
CA GLU A 111 -11.21 -24.79 19.49
C GLU A 111 -11.24 -23.46 20.28
N ASN A 112 -10.09 -22.89 20.64
CA ASN A 112 -10.01 -21.57 21.29
C ASN A 112 -9.97 -20.40 20.31
N LEU A 113 -9.60 -20.65 19.05
CA LEU A 113 -9.52 -19.61 18.03
C LEU A 113 -10.82 -19.44 17.25
N GLY A 114 -11.93 -20.08 17.67
CA GLY A 114 -13.23 -19.92 17.05
C GLY A 114 -13.27 -20.42 15.61
N ASN A 115 -14.39 -21.00 15.20
CA ASN A 115 -14.59 -21.36 13.81
C ASN A 115 -14.97 -20.09 13.04
N TYR A 116 -14.03 -19.16 12.82
CA TYR A 116 -14.33 -17.82 12.26
C TYR A 116 -14.46 -17.79 10.73
N GLY A 117 -14.51 -18.95 10.08
CA GLY A 117 -14.76 -19.04 8.64
C GLY A 117 -16.21 -18.75 8.34
N ILE A 118 -16.60 -17.48 8.26
CA ILE A 118 -17.83 -17.13 7.56
C ILE A 118 -17.53 -17.33 6.07
N LEU A 119 -18.16 -18.34 5.48
CA LEU A 119 -18.12 -18.70 4.06
C LEU A 119 -18.82 -17.64 3.17
N TYR A 120 -18.61 -16.34 3.41
CA TYR A 120 -19.00 -15.32 2.44
C TYR A 120 -18.00 -15.38 1.27
N GLN A 121 -18.35 -16.14 0.24
CA GLN A 121 -17.64 -16.22 -1.03
C GLN A 121 -17.88 -14.99 -1.94
N ALA A 122 -18.63 -13.99 -1.45
CA ALA A 122 -18.91 -12.78 -2.22
C ALA A 122 -17.69 -11.88 -2.27
N ASN A 123 -17.41 -11.32 -3.46
CA ASN A 123 -16.38 -10.32 -3.62
C ASN A 123 -16.84 -9.01 -2.96
N LEU A 124 -16.31 -8.70 -1.76
CA LEU A 124 -16.67 -7.47 -1.04
C LEU A 124 -16.14 -6.20 -1.71
N LEU A 125 -15.18 -6.31 -2.63
CA LEU A 125 -14.62 -5.15 -3.32
C LEU A 125 -15.63 -4.43 -4.21
N VAL A 126 -16.77 -5.06 -4.48
CA VAL A 126 -17.90 -4.39 -5.15
C VAL A 126 -18.47 -3.24 -4.33
N PHE A 127 -18.23 -3.18 -3.02
CA PHE A 127 -18.69 -2.04 -2.20
C PHE A 127 -17.90 -0.76 -2.42
N VAL A 128 -16.80 -0.82 -3.16
CA VAL A 128 -15.86 0.30 -3.29
C VAL A 128 -15.44 0.51 -4.75
N ASP A 129 -16.14 -0.12 -5.69
CA ASP A 129 -15.83 -0.05 -7.12
C ASP A 129 -16.48 1.15 -7.82
N GLY A 130 -17.43 1.83 -7.17
CA GLY A 130 -18.11 3.00 -7.68
C GLY A 130 -19.23 2.68 -8.67
N ASP A 131 -19.65 1.42 -8.76
CA ASP A 131 -20.76 0.95 -9.57
C ASP A 131 -21.97 0.57 -8.69
N PRO A 132 -22.99 1.44 -8.55
CA PRO A 132 -24.16 1.14 -7.72
C PRO A 132 -25.04 0.00 -8.25
N ALA A 133 -24.73 -0.57 -9.42
CA ALA A 133 -25.38 -1.76 -9.96
C ALA A 133 -24.77 -3.08 -9.45
N THR A 134 -23.53 -3.07 -8.97
CA THR A 134 -22.93 -4.22 -8.30
C THR A 134 -23.35 -4.21 -6.82
N TYR A 135 -23.52 -5.39 -6.22
CA TYR A 135 -23.89 -5.48 -4.81
C TYR A 135 -23.59 -6.86 -4.22
N VAL A 136 -23.57 -6.91 -2.89
CA VAL A 136 -23.67 -8.16 -2.13
C VAL A 136 -24.92 -8.10 -1.27
N GLU A 137 -25.76 -9.12 -1.42
CA GLU A 137 -26.93 -9.34 -0.60
C GLU A 137 -26.65 -10.40 0.47
N ARG A 138 -27.12 -10.16 1.69
CA ARG A 138 -27.12 -11.07 2.83
C ARG A 138 -28.54 -11.33 3.29
N ARG A 139 -28.85 -12.60 3.50
CA ARG A 139 -30.09 -13.08 4.13
C ARG A 139 -29.79 -14.16 5.15
N ASP A 140 -30.25 -13.96 6.38
CA ASP A 140 -30.06 -14.95 7.45
C ASP A 140 -30.91 -16.22 7.26
N GLU A 141 -32.00 -16.14 6.49
CA GLU A 141 -32.89 -17.28 6.18
C GLU A 141 -32.21 -18.39 5.35
N VAL A 142 -31.06 -18.11 4.74
CA VAL A 142 -30.31 -19.04 3.87
C VAL A 142 -29.03 -19.56 4.53
N ALA A 143 -28.67 -19.07 5.73
CA ALA A 143 -27.47 -19.49 6.43
C ALA A 143 -27.69 -20.83 7.15
N ASP A 144 -27.01 -21.90 6.69
CA ASP A 144 -26.84 -23.17 7.42
C ASP A 144 -26.53 -22.84 8.89
N PRO A 145 -27.23 -23.42 9.89
CA PRO A 145 -26.89 -23.26 11.30
C PRO A 145 -25.39 -23.44 11.63
N ARG A 146 -24.65 -24.22 10.83
CA ARG A 146 -23.18 -24.41 10.94
C ARG A 146 -22.33 -23.28 10.36
N SER A 147 -22.93 -22.39 9.57
CA SER A 147 -22.29 -21.21 8.96
C SER A 147 -22.61 -19.92 9.72
N ARG A 148 -23.39 -20.02 10.81
CA ARG A 148 -23.73 -18.88 11.67
C ARG A 148 -22.54 -18.52 12.56
N PRO A 149 -22.25 -17.23 12.70
CA PRO A 149 -21.11 -16.82 13.49
C PRO A 149 -21.44 -17.05 14.99
N PRO A 150 -20.47 -17.42 15.83
CA PRO A 150 -20.72 -17.80 17.22
C PRO A 150 -21.31 -16.65 18.06
N SER A 151 -22.01 -16.99 19.15
CA SER A 151 -22.67 -15.99 20.02
C SER A 151 -21.68 -14.92 20.49
N GLY A 152 -22.04 -13.64 20.29
CA GLY A 152 -21.20 -12.48 20.60
C GLY A 152 -20.32 -11.96 19.46
N SER A 153 -20.23 -12.67 18.33
CA SER A 153 -19.65 -12.13 17.09
C SER A 153 -20.62 -11.15 16.44
N SER A 154 -20.11 -10.07 15.84
CA SER A 154 -20.95 -9.10 15.11
C SER A 154 -20.44 -9.00 13.68
N PHE A 155 -21.34 -8.70 12.75
CA PHE A 155 -20.95 -8.43 11.38
C PHE A 155 -20.43 -7.01 11.31
N TYR A 156 -19.17 -6.87 10.87
CA TYR A 156 -18.60 -5.55 10.65
C TYR A 156 -17.69 -5.57 9.44
N TYR A 157 -17.70 -4.49 8.67
CA TYR A 157 -16.79 -4.28 7.56
C TYR A 157 -15.72 -3.32 7.99
N THR A 158 -14.45 -3.62 7.70
CA THR A 158 -13.35 -2.69 7.94
C THR A 158 -12.74 -2.29 6.61
N ILE A 159 -12.65 -0.98 6.39
CA ILE A 159 -11.95 -0.34 5.29
C ILE A 159 -10.62 0.19 5.85
N ASP A 160 -9.51 -0.24 5.29
CA ASP A 160 -8.20 0.39 5.41
C ASP A 160 -7.94 1.16 4.12
N MET A 161 -7.84 2.48 4.19
CA MET A 161 -7.54 3.32 3.02
C MET A 161 -6.06 3.29 2.63
N GLY A 162 -5.23 2.54 3.35
CA GLY A 162 -3.78 2.42 3.10
C GLY A 162 -2.96 3.56 3.72
N ALA A 163 -3.52 4.77 3.76
CA ALA A 163 -2.94 5.96 4.38
C ALA A 163 -3.96 6.69 5.26
N GLN A 164 -3.45 7.63 6.07
CA GLN A 164 -4.31 8.62 6.72
C GLN A 164 -4.88 9.60 5.69
N VAL A 165 -6.16 9.89 5.80
CA VAL A 165 -6.88 10.75 4.87
C VAL A 165 -7.79 11.70 5.64
N PRO A 166 -7.82 13.02 5.32
CA PRO A 166 -8.75 13.97 5.94
C PRO A 166 -10.17 13.75 5.40
N VAL A 167 -10.97 13.01 6.16
CA VAL A 167 -12.34 12.61 5.79
C VAL A 167 -13.36 13.19 6.75
N GLU A 168 -14.58 13.41 6.26
CA GLU A 168 -15.67 14.04 7.05
C GLU A 168 -17.05 13.44 6.77
N ARG A 169 -17.14 12.50 5.83
CA ARG A 169 -18.42 11.89 5.46
C ARG A 169 -18.26 10.46 4.97
N PHE A 170 -19.15 9.59 5.46
CA PHE A 170 -19.27 8.19 5.05
C PHE A 170 -20.71 7.95 4.59
N VAL A 171 -20.88 7.28 3.46
CA VAL A 171 -22.18 6.94 2.88
C VAL A 171 -22.23 5.45 2.61
N PHE A 172 -23.38 4.83 2.80
CA PHE A 172 -23.61 3.46 2.36
C PHE A 172 -25.08 3.23 2.02
N TYR A 173 -25.35 2.31 1.09
CA TYR A 173 -26.72 2.04 0.65
C TYR A 173 -26.89 0.68 -0.03
N PRO A 174 -28.10 0.10 0.03
CA PRO A 174 -28.47 -1.03 -0.82
C PRO A 174 -28.65 -0.58 -2.30
N PRO A 175 -28.55 -1.51 -3.26
CA PRO A 175 -28.79 -1.23 -4.67
C PRO A 175 -30.23 -0.79 -4.94
N GLU A 176 -30.47 -0.28 -6.15
CA GLU A 176 -31.83 -0.05 -6.64
C GLU A 176 -32.48 -1.35 -7.16
N GLY A 177 -33.80 -1.32 -7.36
CA GLY A 177 -34.55 -2.45 -7.91
C GLY A 177 -35.00 -3.48 -6.86
N VAL A 178 -35.11 -4.72 -7.30
CA VAL A 178 -35.64 -5.86 -6.54
C VAL A 178 -34.60 -6.96 -6.43
N SER A 179 -34.56 -7.63 -5.27
CA SER A 179 -33.73 -8.81 -5.10
C SER A 179 -34.25 -9.93 -6.02
N PRO A 180 -33.38 -10.53 -6.86
CA PRO A 180 -33.79 -11.58 -7.79
C PRO A 180 -34.27 -12.85 -7.09
N ASP A 181 -33.91 -13.01 -5.82
CA ASP A 181 -34.16 -14.21 -5.03
C ASP A 181 -35.40 -14.09 -4.13
N SER A 182 -35.73 -12.88 -3.62
CA SER A 182 -36.90 -12.66 -2.76
C SER A 182 -38.04 -11.93 -3.45
N ASP A 183 -37.82 -11.36 -4.64
CA ASP A 183 -38.74 -10.46 -5.35
C ASP A 183 -39.15 -9.23 -4.51
N GLN A 184 -38.38 -8.92 -3.46
CA GLN A 184 -38.61 -7.76 -2.60
C GLN A 184 -37.77 -6.58 -3.07
N PRO A 185 -38.30 -5.34 -3.01
CA PRO A 185 -37.52 -4.17 -3.33
C PRO A 185 -36.38 -4.01 -2.32
N PHE A 186 -35.17 -3.73 -2.82
CA PHE A 186 -34.01 -3.50 -1.97
C PHE A 186 -34.23 -2.32 -1.02
N ARG A 187 -34.78 -1.23 -1.56
CA ARG A 187 -35.19 -0.06 -0.78
C ARG A 187 -36.70 -0.14 -0.50
N LEU A 188 -37.15 -0.20 0.76
CA LEU A 188 -36.43 -0.01 2.03
C LEU A 188 -36.07 -1.32 2.77
N ASN A 189 -36.35 -2.49 2.21
CA ASN A 189 -36.32 -3.75 2.98
C ASN A 189 -34.91 -4.20 3.42
N TYR A 190 -33.87 -3.81 2.67
CA TYR A 190 -32.48 -4.18 2.91
C TYR A 190 -31.65 -3.05 3.53
N VAL A 191 -32.30 -1.96 3.96
CA VAL A 191 -31.63 -0.88 4.70
C VAL A 191 -31.17 -1.40 6.05
N LEU A 192 -29.90 -1.17 6.38
CA LEU A 192 -29.36 -1.50 7.69
C LEU A 192 -30.06 -0.65 8.76
N LYS A 193 -30.88 -1.30 9.61
CA LYS A 193 -31.77 -0.61 10.56
C LYS A 193 -31.03 -0.05 11.76
N SER A 194 -29.94 -0.68 12.19
CA SER A 194 -29.16 -0.23 13.34
C SER A 194 -27.68 -0.48 13.09
N PHE A 195 -26.84 0.51 13.40
CA PHE A 195 -25.40 0.44 13.12
C PHE A 195 -24.56 1.34 14.02
N SER A 196 -23.27 1.00 14.09
CA SER A 196 -22.22 1.88 14.62
C SER A 196 -21.15 2.10 13.56
N LEU A 197 -20.77 3.34 13.31
CA LEU A 197 -19.61 3.69 12.50
C LEU A 197 -18.48 4.11 13.45
N THR A 198 -17.36 3.41 13.37
CA THR A 198 -16.17 3.67 14.17
C THR A 198 -14.95 3.82 13.29
N ALA A 199 -13.89 4.43 13.81
CA ALA A 199 -12.70 4.75 13.04
C ALA A 199 -11.42 4.69 13.87
N ARG A 200 -10.28 4.71 13.17
CA ARG A 200 -8.95 4.90 13.76
C ARG A 200 -8.01 5.56 12.76
N GLU A 201 -7.04 6.31 13.29
CA GLU A 201 -6.00 7.00 12.50
C GLU A 201 -4.85 6.07 12.09
N ASP A 202 -4.63 4.96 12.79
CA ASP A 202 -3.53 4.02 12.57
C ASP A 202 -3.96 2.55 12.71
N GLU A 203 -3.01 1.64 12.50
CA GLU A 203 -3.21 0.19 12.55
C GLU A 203 -3.20 -0.37 13.98
N GLY A 204 -2.91 0.47 14.98
CA GLY A 204 -2.88 0.09 16.39
C GLY A 204 -4.19 -0.60 16.77
N GLY A 205 -4.13 -1.65 17.58
CA GLY A 205 -5.31 -2.43 17.96
C GLY A 205 -6.01 -3.27 16.88
N ILE A 206 -5.87 -2.98 15.58
CA ILE A 206 -6.65 -3.59 14.49
C ILE A 206 -5.96 -4.80 13.88
N MET A 207 -4.70 -5.07 14.19
CA MET A 207 -3.98 -6.25 13.68
C MET A 207 -3.48 -7.12 14.83
N GLU A 208 -2.28 -6.82 15.34
CA GLU A 208 -1.57 -7.64 16.30
C GLU A 208 -2.35 -7.83 17.62
N GLU A 209 -2.92 -6.76 18.17
CA GLU A 209 -3.62 -6.83 19.45
C GLU A 209 -4.95 -7.59 19.38
N GLU A 210 -5.75 -7.36 18.33
CA GLU A 210 -6.98 -8.12 18.10
C GLU A 210 -6.68 -9.61 17.89
N MET A 211 -5.59 -9.93 17.18
CA MET A 211 -5.09 -11.30 17.03
C MET A 211 -4.62 -11.88 18.37
N ALA A 212 -3.86 -11.12 19.16
CA ALA A 212 -3.40 -11.54 20.49
C ALA A 212 -4.57 -11.79 21.47
N ARG A 213 -5.70 -11.09 21.28
CA ARG A 213 -6.94 -11.31 22.02
C ARG A 213 -7.76 -12.49 21.49
N GLY A 214 -7.27 -13.20 20.46
CA GLY A 214 -7.98 -14.30 19.80
C GLY A 214 -9.32 -13.85 19.19
N PHE A 215 -9.39 -12.57 18.79
CA PHE A 215 -10.58 -11.91 18.28
C PHE A 215 -11.78 -11.91 19.23
N ARG A 216 -11.55 -12.12 20.54
CA ARG A 216 -12.61 -12.14 21.55
C ARG A 216 -12.87 -10.73 22.06
N TRP A 217 -14.12 -10.28 21.96
CA TRP A 217 -14.58 -9.08 22.66
C TRP A 217 -14.97 -9.39 24.09
N ARG A 218 -14.45 -8.56 25.00
CA ARG A 218 -14.76 -8.64 26.44
C ARG A 218 -15.41 -7.36 26.97
N GLY A 219 -15.72 -6.41 26.08
CA GLY A 219 -16.44 -5.18 26.44
C GLY A 219 -17.95 -5.39 26.52
N ALA A 220 -18.66 -4.38 27.03
CA ALA A 220 -20.12 -4.33 26.90
C ALA A 220 -20.51 -3.98 25.45
N GLY A 221 -21.61 -4.55 24.97
CA GLY A 221 -22.11 -4.33 23.61
C GLY A 221 -21.49 -5.25 22.55
N PHE A 222 -21.73 -4.93 21.29
CA PHE A 222 -21.30 -5.72 20.13
C PHE A 222 -19.81 -5.51 19.82
N CYS A 223 -19.07 -6.60 19.62
CA CYS A 223 -17.71 -6.56 19.04
C CYS A 223 -17.76 -5.93 17.65
N CYS A 224 -16.75 -5.27 17.10
CA CYS A 224 -15.45 -4.93 17.65
C CYS A 224 -15.22 -3.45 17.27
N PRO A 225 -15.77 -2.49 18.02
CA PRO A 225 -15.67 -1.09 17.65
C PRO A 225 -14.21 -0.63 17.65
N LEU A 226 -13.87 0.24 16.71
CA LEU A 226 -12.64 1.02 16.79
C LEU A 226 -12.80 2.12 17.84
N GLU A 227 -11.68 2.66 18.30
CA GLU A 227 -11.63 3.59 19.42
C GLU A 227 -12.44 4.87 19.22
N ASN A 228 -12.45 5.39 18.00
CA ASN A 228 -13.19 6.60 17.68
C ASN A 228 -14.59 6.25 17.17
N GLN A 229 -15.64 6.50 17.97
CA GLN A 229 -17.02 6.33 17.52
C GLN A 229 -17.50 7.57 16.78
N LEU A 230 -17.65 7.45 15.45
CA LEU A 230 -18.12 8.54 14.58
C LEU A 230 -19.64 8.69 14.64
N ALA A 231 -20.37 7.57 14.70
CA ALA A 231 -21.82 7.58 14.83
C ALA A 231 -22.36 6.27 15.40
N TYR A 232 -23.51 6.36 16.06
CA TYR A 232 -24.36 5.23 16.40
C TYR A 232 -25.80 5.58 16.07
N ARG A 233 -26.48 4.75 15.29
CA ARG A 233 -27.90 4.92 14.97
C ARG A 233 -28.65 3.65 15.31
N GLN A 234 -29.59 3.76 16.24
CA GLN A 234 -30.44 2.64 16.67
C GLN A 234 -31.62 2.37 15.73
N ALA A 235 -32.06 3.39 14.99
CA ALA A 235 -33.19 3.30 14.07
C ALA A 235 -32.92 4.15 12.82
N ASN A 236 -32.36 3.51 11.81
CA ASN A 236 -32.09 4.06 10.50
C ASN A 236 -33.22 3.70 9.53
N ARG A 237 -33.66 4.69 8.76
CA ARG A 237 -34.70 4.54 7.73
C ARG A 237 -34.27 5.14 6.39
N ASP A 238 -33.03 5.61 6.32
CA ASP A 238 -32.52 6.31 5.16
C ASP A 238 -32.15 5.30 4.08
N SER A 239 -32.79 5.39 2.91
CA SER A 239 -32.46 4.51 1.77
C SER A 239 -31.02 4.71 1.26
N VAL A 240 -30.48 5.90 1.49
CA VAL A 240 -29.07 6.24 1.36
C VAL A 240 -28.62 6.79 2.69
N THR A 241 -27.81 6.03 3.43
CA THR A 241 -27.42 6.41 4.78
C THR A 241 -26.18 7.28 4.73
N GLU A 242 -26.32 8.53 5.14
CA GLU A 242 -25.22 9.48 5.23
C GLU A 242 -24.83 9.74 6.70
N VAL A 243 -23.55 9.61 6.98
CA VAL A 243 -22.94 9.95 8.26
C VAL A 243 -21.94 11.07 8.04
N ARG A 244 -22.20 12.24 8.66
CA ARG A 244 -21.27 13.38 8.68
C ARG A 244 -20.60 13.48 10.04
N PHE A 245 -19.32 13.76 10.04
CA PHE A 245 -18.50 13.95 11.24
C PHE A 245 -17.45 15.04 10.99
N PRO A 246 -16.84 15.62 12.04
CA PRO A 246 -15.80 16.63 11.85
C PRO A 246 -14.63 16.10 11.01
N LEU A 247 -14.09 16.95 10.13
CA LEU A 247 -12.92 16.64 9.32
C LEU A 247 -11.74 16.21 10.21
N GLN A 248 -11.25 15.00 10.00
CA GLN A 248 -10.14 14.44 10.76
C GLN A 248 -9.39 13.40 9.92
N ASN A 249 -8.12 13.20 10.23
CA ASN A 249 -7.28 12.24 9.53
C ASN A 249 -7.57 10.82 10.01
N LEU A 250 -8.24 10.02 9.19
CA LEU A 250 -8.56 8.62 9.48
C LEU A 250 -7.87 7.73 8.47
N ARG A 251 -7.49 6.52 8.88
CA ARG A 251 -7.02 5.46 7.96
C ARG A 251 -8.00 4.31 7.90
N TYR A 252 -8.58 3.97 9.05
CA TYR A 252 -9.52 2.86 9.19
C TYR A 252 -10.92 3.36 9.47
N LEU A 253 -11.89 2.79 8.77
CA LEU A 253 -13.32 2.93 9.04
C LEU A 253 -13.91 1.54 9.26
N ARG A 254 -14.77 1.41 10.26
CA ARG A 254 -15.46 0.16 10.57
C ARG A 254 -16.96 0.39 10.74
N LEU A 255 -17.73 -0.19 9.83
CA LEU A 255 -19.19 -0.24 9.92
C LEU A 255 -19.58 -1.51 10.66
N LEU A 256 -20.15 -1.37 11.85
CA LEU A 256 -20.70 -2.46 12.64
C LEU A 256 -22.21 -2.53 12.40
N GLU A 257 -22.67 -3.69 11.94
CA GLU A 257 -24.09 -4.01 11.87
C GLU A 257 -24.58 -4.39 13.26
N VAL A 258 -25.60 -3.69 13.75
CA VAL A 258 -26.25 -4.06 15.01
C VAL A 258 -27.39 -5.02 14.68
N PRO A 259 -27.42 -6.22 15.27
CA PRO A 259 -28.48 -7.20 15.02
C PRO A 259 -29.89 -6.66 15.28
N ASP A 260 -30.84 -7.03 14.42
CA ASP A 260 -32.28 -6.75 14.57
C ASP A 260 -32.89 -7.49 15.77
N GLY A 261 -32.24 -8.57 16.20
CA GLY A 261 -32.64 -9.35 17.36
C GLY A 261 -31.62 -10.43 17.69
N VAL A 262 -31.99 -11.29 18.64
CA VAL A 262 -31.24 -12.49 18.96
C VAL A 262 -32.15 -13.72 18.92
N THR A 263 -31.61 -14.87 18.50
CA THR A 263 -32.29 -16.16 18.62
C THR A 263 -32.43 -16.59 20.08
N LEU A 264 -33.21 -17.63 20.36
CA LEU A 264 -33.38 -18.20 21.71
C LEU A 264 -32.05 -18.67 22.34
N ASP A 265 -31.07 -19.05 21.53
CA ASP A 265 -29.71 -19.42 21.94
C ASP A 265 -28.73 -18.23 21.95
N GLY A 266 -29.22 -17.00 21.84
CA GLY A 266 -28.42 -15.77 21.99
C GLY A 266 -27.55 -15.44 20.78
N GLN A 267 -27.90 -15.91 19.58
CA GLN A 267 -27.18 -15.57 18.33
C GLN A 267 -27.75 -14.30 17.72
N PRO A 268 -26.91 -13.42 17.15
CA PRO A 268 -27.39 -12.25 16.43
C PRO A 268 -28.24 -12.64 15.21
N ILE A 269 -29.30 -11.89 14.94
CA ILE A 269 -30.10 -11.98 13.72
C ILE A 269 -29.99 -10.63 13.00
N VAL A 270 -29.42 -10.61 11.81
CA VAL A 270 -29.53 -9.50 10.84
C VAL A 270 -30.39 -10.02 9.70
N VAL A 271 -31.69 -9.72 9.78
CA VAL A 271 -32.71 -10.41 8.97
C VAL A 271 -32.35 -10.35 7.49
N GLN A 272 -32.05 -9.15 6.97
CA GLN A 272 -31.66 -8.90 5.57
C GLN A 272 -30.80 -7.63 5.50
N SER A 273 -29.70 -7.67 4.74
CA SER A 273 -28.93 -6.48 4.38
C SER A 273 -28.37 -6.60 2.98
N ALA A 274 -28.21 -5.47 2.28
CA ALA A 274 -27.52 -5.41 1.00
C ALA A 274 -26.74 -4.12 0.92
N TYR A 275 -25.55 -4.18 0.34
CA TYR A 275 -24.75 -3.00 0.03
C TYR A 275 -24.40 -3.04 -1.44
N ALA A 276 -24.74 -1.95 -2.13
CA ALA A 276 -24.15 -1.63 -3.42
C ALA A 276 -22.81 -0.94 -3.19
N GLU A 277 -22.84 0.20 -2.50
CA GLU A 277 -21.66 1.03 -2.28
C GLU A 277 -21.47 1.40 -0.82
N MET A 278 -20.19 1.59 -0.49
CA MET A 278 -19.68 2.35 0.62
C MET A 278 -18.83 3.47 0.05
N GLU A 279 -19.06 4.69 0.52
CA GLU A 279 -18.41 5.87 -0.03
C GLU A 279 -17.78 6.67 1.10
N VAL A 280 -16.59 7.21 0.82
CA VAL A 280 -15.84 8.05 1.76
C VAL A 280 -15.54 9.36 1.08
N TYR A 281 -15.85 10.45 1.77
CA TYR A 281 -15.65 11.80 1.27
C TYR A 281 -14.79 12.60 2.25
N GLY A 282 -13.91 13.41 1.68
CA GLY A 282 -12.96 14.23 2.39
C GLY A 282 -12.62 15.49 1.62
N ARG A 283 -11.69 16.29 2.14
CA ARG A 283 -11.22 17.49 1.45
C ARG A 283 -9.77 17.82 1.76
N GLY A 284 -9.08 18.43 0.80
CA GLY A 284 -7.69 18.81 0.93
C GLY A 284 -6.74 17.68 0.50
N PHE A 285 -5.64 17.49 1.21
CA PHE A 285 -4.60 16.52 0.82
C PHE A 285 -4.34 15.53 1.94
N ALA A 286 -4.08 14.27 1.59
CA ALA A 286 -3.58 13.30 2.55
C ALA A 286 -2.24 13.78 3.15
N PRO A 287 -1.95 13.56 4.44
CA PRO A 287 -0.68 13.98 5.05
C PRO A 287 0.56 13.34 4.42
N THR A 288 0.39 12.17 3.80
CA THR A 288 1.44 11.42 3.11
C THR A 288 0.92 10.93 1.78
N ALA A 289 1.78 11.04 0.76
CA ALA A 289 1.57 10.45 -0.55
C ALA A 289 2.82 9.65 -0.92
N THR A 290 2.63 8.46 -1.48
CA THR A 290 3.72 7.52 -1.80
C THR A 290 3.65 7.15 -3.26
N TRP A 291 4.80 7.18 -3.93
CA TRP A 291 4.96 6.69 -5.29
C TRP A 291 6.23 5.84 -5.34
N GLU A 292 6.14 4.71 -6.00
CA GLU A 292 7.24 3.78 -6.21
C GLU A 292 7.32 3.44 -7.69
N SER A 293 8.54 3.47 -8.23
CA SER A 293 8.79 3.08 -9.60
C SER A 293 8.92 1.56 -9.72
N GLN A 294 8.59 1.04 -10.90
CA GLN A 294 9.14 -0.23 -11.37
C GLN A 294 10.67 -0.12 -11.46
N ILE A 295 11.34 -1.26 -11.63
CA ILE A 295 12.76 -1.24 -11.97
C ILE A 295 12.93 -0.63 -13.35
N VAL A 296 13.73 0.44 -13.41
CA VAL A 296 14.10 1.10 -14.65
C VAL A 296 15.40 0.49 -15.17
N ASP A 297 15.30 -0.24 -16.29
CA ASP A 297 16.48 -0.70 -17.03
C ASP A 297 17.09 0.48 -17.82
N LEU A 298 18.34 0.80 -17.51
CA LEU A 298 19.10 1.85 -18.18
C LEU A 298 19.74 1.37 -19.51
N GLY A 299 19.57 0.08 -19.85
CA GLY A 299 20.07 -0.57 -21.07
C GLY A 299 21.59 -0.82 -21.07
N ARG A 300 22.28 -0.42 -20.00
CA ARG A 300 23.72 -0.58 -19.80
C ARG A 300 24.06 -0.50 -18.32
N GLU A 301 25.18 -1.11 -17.93
CA GLU A 301 25.75 -0.87 -16.61
C GLU A 301 26.07 0.62 -16.45
N ALA A 302 25.51 1.23 -15.41
CA ALA A 302 25.69 2.64 -15.09
C ALA A 302 25.88 2.81 -13.59
N ASN A 303 26.68 3.82 -13.22
CA ASN A 303 26.78 4.28 -11.83
C ASN A 303 26.12 5.66 -11.73
N PHE A 304 25.43 5.94 -10.63
CA PHE A 304 24.91 7.27 -10.37
C PHE A 304 26.05 8.23 -10.03
N GLY A 305 26.31 9.19 -10.92
CA GLY A 305 27.23 10.29 -10.65
C GLY A 305 26.58 11.39 -9.82
N ARG A 306 25.37 11.81 -10.20
CA ARG A 306 24.60 12.86 -9.52
C ARG A 306 23.10 12.62 -9.69
N VAL A 307 22.36 12.79 -8.59
CA VAL A 307 20.90 12.81 -8.60
C VAL A 307 20.45 14.22 -8.21
N VAL A 308 19.52 14.79 -8.98
CA VAL A 308 18.99 16.14 -8.76
C VAL A 308 17.47 16.06 -8.75
N PHE A 309 16.86 16.65 -7.72
CA PHE A 309 15.41 16.81 -7.61
C PHE A 309 15.07 18.28 -7.60
N GLU A 310 14.03 18.64 -8.34
CA GLU A 310 13.39 19.94 -8.24
C GLU A 310 12.14 19.79 -7.39
N VAL A 311 12.05 20.56 -6.31
CA VAL A 311 10.92 20.53 -5.38
C VAL A 311 10.39 21.94 -5.23
N SER A 312 9.10 22.11 -5.42
CA SER A 312 8.37 23.34 -5.12
C SER A 312 7.32 23.05 -4.06
N LYS A 313 7.23 23.93 -3.05
CA LYS A 313 6.25 23.81 -1.96
C LYS A 313 5.08 24.72 -2.26
N TRP A 314 3.87 24.23 -2.00
CA TRP A 314 2.63 24.95 -2.28
C TRP A 314 1.67 24.83 -1.10
N ARG A 315 0.83 25.85 -0.93
CA ARG A 315 -0.36 25.78 -0.07
C ARG A 315 -1.59 26.09 -0.92
N LYS A 316 -2.70 25.45 -0.60
CA LYS A 316 -4.01 25.84 -1.13
C LYS A 316 -4.63 26.91 -0.22
N ASP A 317 -5.01 28.04 -0.80
CA ASP A 317 -5.70 29.15 -0.14
C ASP A 317 -7.00 29.44 -0.89
N GLY A 318 -8.12 28.92 -0.37
CA GLY A 318 -9.34 28.79 -1.16
C GLY A 318 -9.10 27.90 -2.39
N GLU A 319 -9.34 28.42 -3.59
CA GLU A 319 -9.06 27.71 -4.85
C GLU A 319 -7.69 28.03 -5.45
N GLN A 320 -6.88 28.88 -4.82
CA GLN A 320 -5.58 29.30 -5.35
C GLN A 320 -4.45 28.47 -4.76
N LEU A 321 -3.54 28.02 -5.62
CA LEU A 321 -2.24 27.47 -5.20
C LEU A 321 -1.24 28.61 -5.05
N VAL A 322 -0.69 28.76 -3.84
CA VAL A 322 0.30 29.78 -3.49
C VAL A 322 1.63 29.09 -3.22
N ALA A 323 2.65 29.47 -3.98
CA ALA A 323 4.01 28.97 -3.79
C ALA A 323 4.57 29.43 -2.43
N LEU A 324 5.25 28.52 -1.75
CA LEU A 324 5.89 28.76 -0.47
C LEU A 324 7.40 28.67 -0.62
N ALA A 325 8.12 29.66 -0.07
CA ALA A 325 9.57 29.60 0.04
C ALA A 325 10.02 28.55 1.07
N ASP A 326 9.25 28.40 2.15
CA ASP A 326 9.45 27.35 3.15
C ASP A 326 8.11 26.89 3.75
N GLY A 327 8.11 25.69 4.32
CA GLY A 327 6.93 25.03 4.88
C GLY A 327 7.22 23.63 5.41
N PRO A 328 6.32 23.06 6.22
CA PRO A 328 6.54 21.78 6.90
C PRO A 328 6.50 20.56 5.95
N VAL A 329 6.13 20.76 4.69
CA VAL A 329 6.10 19.72 3.67
C VAL A 329 7.53 19.34 3.28
N ARG A 330 7.79 18.04 3.24
CA ARG A 330 9.07 17.46 2.86
C ARG A 330 8.86 16.38 1.81
N VAL A 331 9.85 16.23 0.93
CA VAL A 331 9.95 15.10 0.01
C VAL A 331 11.12 14.24 0.50
N GLN A 332 10.88 12.94 0.61
CA GLN A 332 11.92 11.95 0.87
C GLN A 332 12.06 11.11 -0.39
N VAL A 333 13.28 10.96 -0.86
CA VAL A 333 13.57 10.11 -2.01
C VAL A 333 14.55 9.03 -1.60
N GLU A 334 14.17 7.79 -1.87
CA GLU A 334 15.00 6.61 -1.68
C GLU A 334 15.22 5.96 -3.04
N ILE A 335 16.48 5.61 -3.31
CA ILE A 335 16.87 5.02 -4.60
C ILE A 335 17.56 3.71 -4.29
N ARG A 336 17.15 2.67 -5.01
CA ARG A 336 17.79 1.36 -5.00
C ARG A 336 18.33 1.07 -6.39
N THR A 337 19.44 0.35 -6.44
CA THR A 337 20.10 -0.08 -7.67
C THR A 337 20.39 -1.57 -7.59
N GLY A 338 20.23 -2.25 -8.71
CA GLY A 338 20.44 -3.69 -8.84
C GLY A 338 21.05 -4.03 -10.19
N ARG A 339 21.31 -5.32 -10.40
CA ARG A 339 21.74 -5.89 -11.68
C ARG A 339 20.67 -6.80 -12.30
N ASP A 340 19.55 -6.93 -11.61
CA ASP A 340 18.40 -7.77 -11.90
C ASP A 340 17.17 -6.90 -12.20
N ASP A 341 16.20 -7.53 -12.86
CA ASP A 341 14.91 -6.95 -13.23
C ASP A 341 13.86 -7.12 -12.11
N THR A 342 14.26 -7.65 -10.95
CA THR A 342 13.40 -7.78 -9.77
C THR A 342 14.18 -7.45 -8.50
N PRO A 343 13.61 -6.67 -7.57
CA PRO A 343 14.24 -6.44 -6.27
C PRO A 343 13.99 -7.61 -5.31
N THR A 344 13.25 -8.63 -5.77
CA THR A 344 12.74 -9.73 -4.95
C THR A 344 13.42 -11.04 -5.36
N ALA A 345 14.18 -11.63 -4.43
CA ALA A 345 14.62 -13.01 -4.58
C ALA A 345 13.44 -13.94 -4.30
N TYR A 346 13.11 -14.81 -5.26
CA TYR A 346 12.08 -15.83 -5.09
C TYR A 346 12.73 -17.15 -4.74
N PHE A 347 12.10 -17.93 -3.87
CA PHE A 347 12.65 -19.22 -3.45
C PHE A 347 11.65 -20.36 -3.61
N GLY A 348 12.14 -21.51 -4.03
CA GLY A 348 11.42 -22.76 -4.13
C GLY A 348 12.15 -23.89 -3.40
N PHE A 349 11.61 -25.10 -3.54
CA PHE A 349 12.26 -26.31 -3.07
C PHE A 349 12.72 -27.13 -4.28
N ASP A 350 13.95 -27.63 -4.24
CA ASP A 350 14.42 -28.63 -5.20
C ASP A 350 13.87 -30.03 -4.87
N ASP A 351 14.19 -31.03 -5.71
CA ASP A 351 13.73 -32.41 -5.54
C ASP A 351 14.23 -33.08 -4.23
N LEU A 352 15.21 -32.47 -3.55
CA LEU A 352 15.77 -32.92 -2.28
C LEU A 352 15.19 -32.13 -1.08
N GLY A 353 14.29 -31.17 -1.33
CA GLY A 353 13.68 -30.31 -0.32
C GLY A 353 14.59 -29.18 0.17
N ALA A 354 15.68 -28.88 -0.54
CA ALA A 354 16.55 -27.75 -0.23
C ALA A 354 15.94 -26.45 -0.76
N HIS A 355 16.12 -25.36 -0.01
CA HIS A 355 15.66 -24.03 -0.40
C HIS A 355 16.58 -23.47 -1.47
N VAL A 356 16.06 -23.22 -2.66
CA VAL A 356 16.82 -22.73 -3.82
C VAL A 356 16.16 -21.49 -4.39
N GLU A 357 16.96 -20.52 -4.83
CA GLU A 357 16.45 -19.35 -5.53
C GLU A 357 15.88 -19.77 -6.90
N VAL A 358 14.71 -19.23 -7.26
CA VAL A 358 13.97 -19.53 -8.48
C VAL A 358 13.51 -18.23 -9.14
N THR A 359 13.11 -18.28 -10.40
CA THR A 359 12.50 -17.11 -11.07
C THR A 359 11.09 -16.84 -10.54
N LYS A 360 10.60 -15.58 -10.64
CA LYS A 360 9.20 -15.21 -10.33
C LYS A 360 8.19 -16.16 -10.97
N LYS A 361 8.38 -16.47 -12.26
CA LYS A 361 7.50 -17.37 -13.03
C LYS A 361 7.48 -18.80 -12.48
N GLN A 362 8.61 -19.31 -12.01
CA GLN A 362 8.68 -20.61 -11.35
C GLN A 362 8.00 -20.55 -9.98
N TRP A 363 8.25 -19.49 -9.22
CA TRP A 363 7.64 -19.25 -7.93
C TRP A 363 6.11 -19.16 -8.02
N GLU A 364 5.55 -18.38 -8.96
CA GLU A 364 4.11 -18.28 -9.21
C GLU A 364 3.46 -19.65 -9.52
N ARG A 365 4.21 -20.54 -10.19
CA ARG A 365 3.76 -21.92 -10.46
C ARG A 365 3.76 -22.76 -9.19
N LEU A 366 4.68 -22.55 -8.25
CA LEU A 366 4.66 -23.21 -6.94
C LEU A 366 3.39 -22.80 -6.18
N THR A 367 3.04 -21.51 -6.21
CA THR A 367 1.83 -20.97 -5.55
C THR A 367 0.53 -21.56 -6.11
N SER A 368 0.51 -21.92 -7.39
CA SER A 368 -0.64 -22.59 -8.03
C SER A 368 -0.88 -24.03 -7.56
N SER A 369 0.05 -24.61 -6.79
CA SER A 369 0.05 -26.02 -6.40
C SER A 369 -0.13 -26.27 -4.91
N VAL A 370 -0.77 -25.35 -4.16
CA VAL A 370 -1.32 -25.72 -2.84
C VAL A 370 -2.44 -26.73 -3.09
N PRO A 371 -2.29 -28.01 -2.68
CA PRO A 371 -3.38 -28.96 -2.81
C PRO A 371 -4.53 -28.47 -1.92
N ARG A 372 -5.75 -28.43 -2.48
CA ARG A 372 -6.97 -28.32 -1.67
C ARG A 372 -6.90 -29.38 -0.57
N ALA A 373 -6.78 -28.92 0.67
CA ALA A 373 -6.80 -29.69 1.90
C ALA A 373 -5.64 -30.68 2.13
N THR A 374 -4.50 -30.22 2.67
CA THR A 374 -3.85 -30.90 3.82
C THR A 374 -2.80 -30.03 4.52
N LEU A 375 -2.89 -29.98 5.86
CA LEU A 375 -1.85 -29.72 6.87
C LEU A 375 -1.45 -28.27 7.21
N ILE A 376 -2.00 -27.77 8.33
CA ILE A 376 -1.23 -27.01 9.32
C ILE A 376 -1.47 -27.64 10.69
N SER A 377 -0.56 -28.50 11.12
CA SER A 377 -0.42 -28.93 12.53
C SER A 377 0.97 -28.57 13.09
N SER A 378 1.71 -27.70 12.39
CA SER A 378 3.13 -27.42 12.69
C SER A 378 3.42 -25.96 13.06
N ILE A 379 2.44 -25.06 13.03
CA ILE A 379 2.66 -23.65 13.47
C ILE A 379 2.77 -23.55 15.01
N SER A 380 2.42 -24.59 15.77
CA SER A 380 2.51 -24.59 17.24
C SER A 380 3.92 -24.91 17.80
N ARG A 381 4.98 -24.94 16.99
CA ARG A 381 6.34 -25.20 17.49
C ARG A 381 7.45 -24.52 16.69
N LEU A 382 7.27 -23.25 16.35
CA LEU A 382 8.39 -22.31 16.20
C LEU A 382 8.40 -21.43 17.45
N GLU A 383 8.79 -22.08 18.56
CA GLU A 383 9.31 -21.37 19.72
C GLU A 383 10.46 -20.47 19.25
N ALA A 384 10.36 -19.18 19.56
CA ALA A 384 11.30 -18.51 20.45
C ALA A 384 12.68 -19.20 20.54
N ARG A 385 13.43 -19.20 19.44
CA ARG A 385 14.89 -19.29 19.46
C ARG A 385 15.38 -18.11 18.66
N GLY A 386 16.03 -17.20 19.38
CA GLY A 386 16.68 -16.04 18.80
C GLY A 386 17.63 -16.48 17.69
N ALA A 387 17.20 -16.28 16.45
CA ALA A 387 18.10 -15.94 15.39
C ALA A 387 18.16 -14.41 15.41
N THR A 388 19.20 -13.89 16.06
CA THR A 388 19.74 -12.59 15.69
C THR A 388 20.01 -12.67 14.18
N VAL A 389 19.08 -12.15 13.38
CA VAL A 389 19.42 -11.73 12.03
C VAL A 389 20.49 -10.67 12.23
N PRO A 390 21.71 -10.82 11.67
CA PRO A 390 22.60 -9.70 11.59
C PRO A 390 21.92 -8.69 10.66
N THR A 391 21.18 -7.77 11.25
CA THR A 391 20.82 -6.52 10.59
C THR A 391 22.14 -5.80 10.36
N VAL A 392 22.79 -6.08 9.21
CA VAL A 392 23.76 -5.14 8.66
C VAL A 392 22.95 -4.02 8.04
N GLY A 393 22.30 -3.24 8.90
CA GLY A 393 21.86 -1.91 8.59
C GLY A 393 23.08 -1.02 8.74
N PHE A 394 23.72 -0.67 7.62
CA PHE A 394 24.55 0.52 7.63
C PHE A 394 23.63 1.71 7.88
N ARG A 395 23.57 2.14 9.14
CA ARG A 395 23.01 3.43 9.53
C ARG A 395 24.15 4.45 9.44
N GLU A 396 24.59 4.75 8.22
CA GLU A 396 25.41 5.94 7.99
C GLU A 396 24.51 7.06 7.51
N LYS A 397 24.37 8.05 8.38
CA LYS A 397 23.86 9.38 8.07
C LYS A 397 24.89 10.02 7.12
N LEU A 398 24.68 9.93 5.81
CA LEU A 398 25.48 10.65 4.83
C LEU A 398 25.03 12.12 4.80
N GLU A 399 25.68 12.92 5.64
CA GLU A 399 25.68 14.37 5.51
C GLU A 399 26.58 14.74 4.33
N PHE A 400 25.99 15.20 3.22
CA PHE A 400 26.76 15.72 2.09
C PHE A 400 27.33 17.11 2.45
N LEU A 401 28.64 17.16 2.65
CA LEU A 401 29.42 18.39 2.79
C LEU A 401 30.35 18.48 1.58
N VAL A 402 30.00 19.30 0.58
CA VAL A 402 30.83 19.51 -0.60
C VAL A 402 31.73 20.73 -0.36
N GLY A 403 32.98 20.46 0.02
CA GLY A 403 34.08 21.42 0.03
C GLY A 403 35.13 21.01 -1.00
N ALA A 404 35.45 21.89 -1.94
CA ALA A 404 36.48 21.68 -2.95
C ALA A 404 37.89 21.91 -2.37
N THR A 405 38.87 21.07 -2.74
CA THR A 405 40.15 21.48 -3.38
C THR A 405 41.08 20.29 -3.67
N ARG A 406 41.89 20.48 -4.72
CA ARG A 406 42.81 19.56 -5.42
C ARG A 406 44.02 19.07 -4.62
N GLY A 407 44.56 17.89 -4.98
CA GLY A 407 45.99 17.61 -4.79
C GLY A 407 46.48 16.15 -4.97
N VAL A 408 46.69 15.73 -6.23
CA VAL A 408 47.76 14.85 -6.78
C VAL A 408 48.43 13.75 -5.91
N GLY A 409 48.36 12.48 -6.36
CA GLY A 409 49.55 11.63 -6.59
C GLY A 409 49.74 10.30 -5.82
N ALA A 410 49.84 9.21 -6.61
CA ALA A 410 50.58 7.94 -6.39
C ALA A 410 49.92 6.74 -5.67
N ALA A 411 50.08 5.54 -6.28
CA ALA A 411 49.64 4.19 -5.89
C ALA A 411 50.75 3.41 -5.12
N PRO A 412 50.62 2.10 -4.78
CA PRO A 412 49.47 1.26 -4.35
C PRO A 412 49.67 0.65 -2.92
N ALA A 413 48.69 -0.15 -2.47
CA ALA A 413 48.45 -0.76 -1.14
C ALA A 413 49.64 -1.46 -0.41
N PRO A 414 49.57 -1.70 0.93
CA PRO A 414 48.86 -2.87 1.48
C PRO A 414 48.19 -2.69 2.86
N ALA A 415 47.44 -3.72 3.26
CA ALA A 415 46.71 -3.90 4.52
C ALA A 415 47.62 -4.08 5.76
N VAL A 416 47.25 -3.46 6.90
CA VAL A 416 47.43 -3.83 8.33
C VAL A 416 46.54 -2.78 9.07
N GLY A 417 45.56 -3.08 9.91
CA GLY A 417 45.65 -3.79 11.19
C GLY A 417 45.84 -2.80 12.35
N ALA A 418 44.86 -2.79 13.27
CA ALA A 418 44.99 -2.54 14.70
C ALA A 418 44.94 -1.11 15.32
N LEU A 419 44.02 -1.03 16.31
CA LEU A 419 44.17 -0.53 17.69
C LEU A 419 43.93 0.95 18.07
N LEU A 420 42.83 1.11 18.83
CA LEU A 420 42.72 1.61 20.22
C LEU A 420 43.25 3.01 20.56
N SER A 421 42.34 3.87 21.06
CA SER A 421 42.46 4.45 22.40
C SER A 421 41.13 5.05 22.88
N ALA A 422 40.70 4.62 24.05
CA ALA A 422 39.61 5.18 24.83
C ALA A 422 40.19 5.94 26.02
N ALA A 423 39.59 7.06 26.42
CA ALA A 423 39.56 7.53 27.81
C ALA A 423 38.60 8.72 27.97
N GLY A 424 37.78 8.69 29.04
CA GLY A 424 37.14 9.90 29.58
C GLY A 424 35.75 9.69 30.16
N ALA A 425 35.66 9.00 31.30
CA ALA A 425 34.44 8.81 32.09
C ALA A 425 34.20 9.94 33.11
N ALA A 426 32.92 10.19 33.45
CA ALA A 426 32.34 10.46 34.80
C ALA A 426 30.96 11.15 34.58
N LYS A 427 29.81 10.51 34.81
CA LYS A 427 29.10 10.16 36.07
C LYS A 427 28.86 11.34 37.03
N ASP A 428 27.56 11.67 37.16
CA ASP A 428 26.73 11.89 38.37
C ASP A 428 25.55 12.82 37.98
N GLY A 429 24.27 12.63 38.31
CA GLY A 429 23.52 11.64 39.07
C GLY A 429 22.02 12.03 39.14
N CYS A 430 21.18 11.03 39.42
CA CYS A 430 19.88 11.02 40.11
C CYS A 430 18.65 11.88 39.69
N VAL A 431 17.57 11.13 39.39
CA VAL A 431 16.24 11.07 40.07
C VAL A 431 15.27 12.25 39.88
N LEU A 432 14.22 12.05 39.05
CA LEU A 432 12.89 11.53 39.41
C LEU A 432 12.20 10.97 38.16
#